data_AF-A0A1E1K2E7-F1
#
_entry.id   AF-A0A1E1K2E7-F1
#
_cell.length_a   1.000
_cell.length_b   1.000
_cell.length_c   1.000
_cell.angle_alpha   90.00
_cell.angle_beta   90.00
_cell.angle_gamma   90.00
#
_symmetry.space_group_name_H-M   'P 1'
#
loop_
_entity.id
_entity.type
_entity.pdbx_description
1 polymer ?
#
loop_
_entity_poly.entity_id
_entity_poly.type
_entity_poly.pdbx_seq_one_letter_code
_entity_poly.pdbx_strand_id
1 'polypeptide(L)'
;MNTFALKDVALTFNEMKDAFEPDSLYLWIRDVLTMATCNSLLGSHNPMKSDKSLVEALWDFDAGVFLLVLNIMLWIVAPNAYKARETLQAALRKYYGANHDLEPDVAKLTKVSQSTSAPCPCIGKTSPLSNFLDFKHYKRVMATNGSIIGSCSYYKKYDLGTDDTGNFELALLNVSTANAILTVFWLVAFIVSDPALIASIREELQAVITISEPKNGKRQAEVDITKLEDDCPLLVSSYREVIRLINSQLGTRRVMADTTISDEKSTYLLRKGWDILIPAGVPHRSTEVWGPNAASFDARRFMKLDTKGAMSEKAKEEKQAYIPLNGGKHLFPGRNFAFAEMLGFIATLIVGFDVKAKDGGLITVP
;
A
#
# COMPACT_ATOMS: atom_id res chain seq x y z
N MET A 1 -14.62 -4.99 -6.38
CA MET A 1 -13.27 -5.08 -5.78
C MET A 1 -12.67 -6.41 -6.19
N ASN A 2 -11.38 -6.48 -6.52
CA ASN A 2 -10.74 -7.76 -6.79
C ASN A 2 -10.66 -8.54 -5.45
N THR A 3 -11.37 -9.66 -5.33
CA THR A 3 -11.39 -10.49 -4.11
C THR A 3 -10.27 -11.53 -4.07
N PHE A 4 -9.43 -11.60 -5.11
CA PHE A 4 -8.35 -12.61 -5.20
C PHE A 4 -7.35 -12.50 -4.04
N ALA A 5 -6.90 -11.29 -3.67
CA ALA A 5 -5.98 -11.11 -2.53
C ALA A 5 -6.52 -11.72 -1.23
N LEU A 6 -7.79 -11.44 -0.91
CA LEU A 6 -8.43 -11.93 0.30
C LEU A 6 -8.66 -13.45 0.28
N LYS A 7 -8.93 -14.01 -0.91
CA LYS A 7 -8.99 -15.47 -1.09
C LYS A 7 -7.63 -16.12 -0.85
N ASP A 8 -6.55 -15.55 -1.37
CA ASP A 8 -5.20 -16.07 -1.16
C ASP A 8 -4.77 -15.99 0.31
N VAL A 9 -5.12 -14.88 0.98
CA VAL A 9 -4.95 -14.74 2.43
C VAL A 9 -5.73 -15.84 3.16
N ALA A 10 -7.01 -16.05 2.83
CA ALA A 10 -7.82 -17.11 3.45
C ALA A 10 -7.27 -18.52 3.19
N LEU A 11 -6.78 -18.80 1.98
CA LEU A 11 -6.13 -20.07 1.66
C LEU A 11 -4.88 -20.29 2.52
N THR A 12 -4.05 -19.26 2.68
CA THR A 12 -2.87 -19.31 3.56
C THR A 12 -3.26 -19.64 5.00
N PHE A 13 -4.30 -19.00 5.54
CA PHE A 13 -4.80 -19.31 6.87
C PHE A 13 -5.36 -20.73 6.99
N ASN A 14 -6.05 -21.23 5.96
CA ASN A 14 -6.58 -22.60 5.94
C ASN A 14 -5.49 -23.69 5.86
N GLU A 15 -4.29 -23.35 5.40
CA GLU A 15 -3.13 -24.26 5.39
C GLU A 15 -2.43 -24.33 6.75
N MET A 16 -2.69 -23.37 7.66
CA MET A 16 -2.19 -23.44 9.02
C MET A 16 -2.85 -24.59 9.77
N LYS A 17 -2.03 -25.44 10.39
CA LYS A 17 -2.47 -26.52 11.27
C LYS A 17 -2.78 -25.97 12.68
N ASP A 18 -3.05 -26.87 13.62
CA ASP A 18 -3.39 -26.54 15.02
C ASP A 18 -2.39 -25.62 15.73
N ALA A 19 -1.12 -25.62 15.31
CA ALA A 19 -0.11 -24.67 15.75
C ALA A 19 0.76 -24.21 14.57
N PHE A 20 1.02 -22.90 14.50
CA PHE A 20 1.87 -22.28 13.50
C PHE A 20 2.83 -21.30 14.20
N GLU A 21 4.14 -21.53 14.04
CA GLU A 21 5.19 -20.71 14.66
C GLU A 21 6.12 -20.19 13.56
N PRO A 22 5.90 -18.96 13.04
CA PRO A 22 6.82 -18.35 12.07
C PRO A 22 8.09 -17.86 12.78
N ASP A 23 9.24 -17.94 12.11
CA ASP A 23 10.51 -17.41 12.65
C ASP A 23 10.45 -15.89 12.89
N SER A 24 9.68 -15.18 12.06
CA SER A 24 9.44 -13.75 12.19
C SER A 24 8.02 -13.41 11.76
N LEU A 25 7.25 -12.80 12.66
CA LEU A 25 5.90 -12.31 12.37
C LEU A 25 5.92 -11.31 11.20
N TYR A 26 6.91 -10.42 11.16
CA TYR A 26 7.04 -9.44 10.08
C TYR A 26 7.29 -10.12 8.73
N LEU A 27 8.28 -11.03 8.64
CA LEU A 27 8.60 -11.70 7.37
C LEU A 27 7.44 -12.59 6.90
N TRP A 28 6.73 -13.24 7.83
CA TRP A 28 5.55 -14.01 7.50
C TRP A 28 4.42 -13.13 6.94
N ILE A 29 4.06 -12.03 7.62
CA ILE A 29 3.06 -11.07 7.12
C ILE A 29 3.49 -10.50 5.76
N ARG A 30 4.77 -10.14 5.63
CA ARG A 30 5.40 -9.62 4.42
C ARG A 30 5.17 -10.57 3.25
N ASP A 31 5.54 -11.83 3.40
CA ASP A 31 5.48 -12.81 2.30
C ASP A 31 4.04 -13.14 1.90
N VAL A 32 3.14 -13.30 2.90
CA VAL A 32 1.72 -13.61 2.65
C VAL A 32 1.05 -12.47 1.90
N LEU A 33 1.22 -11.23 2.38
CA LEU A 33 0.61 -10.07 1.72
C LEU A 33 1.28 -9.75 0.38
N THR A 34 2.61 -9.86 0.25
CA THR A 34 3.26 -9.69 -1.07
C THR A 34 2.66 -10.62 -2.10
N MET A 35 2.53 -11.90 -1.78
CA MET A 35 1.96 -12.87 -2.71
C MET A 35 0.49 -12.59 -3.00
N ALA A 36 -0.33 -12.35 -1.97
CA ALA A 36 -1.76 -12.05 -2.14
C ALA A 36 -2.00 -10.79 -3.00
N THR A 37 -1.28 -9.71 -2.71
CA THR A 37 -1.37 -8.46 -3.47
C THR A 37 -0.89 -8.67 -4.91
N CYS A 38 0.26 -9.31 -5.13
CA CYS A 38 0.80 -9.52 -6.48
C CYS A 38 -0.08 -10.46 -7.30
N ASN A 39 -0.70 -11.48 -6.71
CA ASN A 39 -1.67 -12.33 -7.39
C ASN A 39 -2.94 -11.56 -7.76
N SER A 40 -3.41 -10.65 -6.90
CA SER A 40 -4.54 -9.78 -7.19
C SER A 40 -4.21 -8.79 -8.32
N LEU A 41 -2.98 -8.31 -8.42
CA LEU A 41 -2.56 -7.38 -9.47
C LEU A 41 -2.29 -8.09 -10.80
N LEU A 42 -1.45 -9.13 -10.79
CA LEU A 42 -0.88 -9.80 -11.96
C LEU A 42 -1.59 -11.11 -12.35
N GLY A 43 -2.63 -11.51 -11.62
CA GLY A 43 -3.45 -12.67 -11.97
C GLY A 43 -2.70 -14.02 -11.89
N SER A 44 -3.19 -14.97 -12.70
CA SER A 44 -2.72 -16.36 -12.73
C SER A 44 -1.25 -16.49 -13.13
N HIS A 45 -0.77 -15.65 -14.05
CA HIS A 45 0.59 -15.64 -14.54
C HIS A 45 1.54 -14.70 -13.78
N ASN A 46 1.21 -14.32 -12.54
CA ASN A 46 2.12 -13.60 -11.65
C ASN A 46 3.52 -14.27 -11.64
N PRO A 47 4.60 -13.59 -12.07
CA PRO A 47 5.94 -14.17 -12.11
C PRO A 47 6.41 -14.72 -10.75
N MET A 48 6.01 -14.08 -9.65
CA MET A 48 6.37 -14.49 -8.28
C MET A 48 5.78 -15.85 -7.87
N LYS A 49 4.73 -16.34 -8.53
CA LYS A 49 4.22 -17.71 -8.31
C LYS A 49 5.19 -18.77 -8.81
N SER A 50 5.82 -18.50 -9.95
CA SER A 50 6.75 -19.43 -10.60
C SER A 50 8.17 -19.34 -10.07
N ASP A 51 8.57 -18.15 -9.61
CA ASP A 51 9.86 -17.91 -9.00
C ASP A 51 9.69 -17.11 -7.70
N LYS A 52 9.70 -17.83 -6.58
CA LYS A 52 9.56 -17.23 -5.25
C LYS A 52 10.73 -16.32 -4.88
N SER A 53 11.89 -16.44 -5.53
CA SER A 53 13.04 -15.55 -5.27
C SER A 53 12.73 -14.09 -5.67
N LEU A 54 11.75 -13.88 -6.54
CA LEU A 54 11.27 -12.55 -6.92
C LEU A 54 10.58 -11.82 -5.76
N VAL A 55 10.08 -12.53 -4.74
CA VAL A 55 9.56 -11.91 -3.52
C VAL A 55 10.72 -11.26 -2.75
N GLU A 56 11.81 -11.99 -2.52
CA GLU A 56 13.00 -11.42 -1.86
C GLU A 56 13.61 -10.30 -2.69
N ALA A 57 13.66 -10.44 -4.02
CA ALA A 57 14.11 -9.37 -4.90
C ALA A 57 13.25 -8.10 -4.72
N LEU A 58 11.92 -8.22 -4.60
CA LEU A 58 11.06 -7.06 -4.34
C LEU A 58 11.45 -6.33 -3.05
N TRP A 59 11.83 -7.07 -2.01
CA TRP A 59 12.23 -6.50 -0.72
C TRP A 59 13.67 -5.97 -0.69
N ASP A 60 14.58 -6.59 -1.43
CA ASP A 60 15.91 -6.02 -1.69
C ASP A 60 15.80 -4.70 -2.46
N PHE A 61 14.87 -4.61 -3.42
CA PHE A 61 14.56 -3.38 -4.13
C PHE A 61 13.97 -2.32 -3.19
N ASP A 62 12.96 -2.68 -2.39
CA ASP A 62 12.31 -1.77 -1.43
C ASP A 62 13.32 -1.19 -0.43
N ALA A 63 14.18 -2.04 0.16
CA ALA A 63 15.19 -1.64 1.13
C ALA A 63 16.18 -0.60 0.62
N GLY A 64 16.43 -0.56 -0.70
CA GLY A 64 17.34 0.41 -1.32
C GLY A 64 16.68 1.45 -2.22
N VAL A 65 15.34 1.49 -2.31
CA VAL A 65 14.64 2.34 -3.30
C VAL A 65 15.00 3.83 -3.16
N PHE A 66 15.14 4.32 -1.92
CA PHE A 66 15.55 5.71 -1.67
C PHE A 66 16.97 6.01 -2.15
N LEU A 67 17.90 5.06 -1.99
CA LEU A 67 19.27 5.19 -2.51
C LEU A 67 19.29 5.16 -4.03
N LEU A 68 18.42 4.35 -4.66
CA LEU A 68 18.26 4.32 -6.12
C LEU A 68 17.78 5.68 -6.67
N VAL A 69 16.91 6.38 -5.95
CA VAL A 69 16.43 7.74 -6.33
C VAL A 69 17.57 8.76 -6.35
N LEU A 70 18.55 8.65 -5.45
CA LEU A 70 19.70 9.57 -5.43
C LEU A 70 20.59 9.44 -6.68
N ASN A 71 20.57 8.29 -7.34
CA ASN A 71 21.30 8.02 -8.58
C ASN A 71 22.83 8.26 -8.49
N ILE A 72 23.41 8.00 -7.32
CA ILE A 72 24.86 8.11 -7.09
C ILE A 72 25.46 6.72 -7.07
N MET A 73 26.27 6.39 -8.09
CA MET A 73 27.04 5.14 -8.19
C MET A 73 26.27 3.90 -7.69
N LEU A 74 25.09 3.63 -8.26
CA LEU A 74 24.10 2.70 -7.70
C LEU A 74 24.60 1.28 -7.47
N TRP A 75 25.51 0.79 -8.31
CA TRP A 75 26.12 -0.53 -8.17
C TRP A 75 27.06 -0.65 -6.96
N ILE A 76 27.53 0.47 -6.40
CA ILE A 76 28.34 0.54 -5.16
C ILE A 76 27.45 0.86 -3.96
N VAL A 77 26.58 1.87 -4.10
CA VAL A 77 25.81 2.44 -2.97
C VAL A 77 24.60 1.58 -2.61
N ALA A 78 23.99 0.89 -3.59
CA ALA A 78 22.83 0.03 -3.38
C ALA A 78 22.90 -1.23 -4.26
N PRO A 79 23.96 -2.07 -4.14
CA PRO A 79 24.22 -3.19 -5.05
C PRO A 79 23.08 -4.21 -5.09
N ASN A 80 22.48 -4.53 -3.93
CA ASN A 80 21.38 -5.49 -3.84
C ASN A 80 20.12 -4.94 -4.52
N ALA A 81 19.70 -3.72 -4.16
CA ALA A 81 18.54 -3.08 -4.76
C ALA A 81 18.71 -2.85 -6.27
N TYR A 82 19.92 -2.54 -6.73
CA TYR A 82 20.22 -2.38 -8.14
C TYR A 82 20.05 -3.70 -8.91
N LYS A 83 20.62 -4.80 -8.40
CA LYS A 83 20.46 -6.14 -9.00
C LYS A 83 19.00 -6.60 -8.95
N ALA A 84 18.34 -6.41 -7.82
CA ALA A 84 16.94 -6.75 -7.62
C ALA A 84 16.03 -6.02 -8.61
N ARG A 85 16.27 -4.72 -8.86
CA ARG A 85 15.55 -3.95 -9.88
C ARG A 85 15.67 -4.60 -11.26
N GLU A 86 16.87 -4.96 -11.70
CA GLU A 86 17.09 -5.60 -13.00
C GLU A 86 16.37 -6.96 -13.09
N THR A 87 16.47 -7.79 -12.04
CA THR A 87 15.81 -9.10 -11.98
C THR A 87 14.29 -8.98 -12.09
N LEU A 88 13.68 -8.07 -11.30
CA LEU A 88 12.24 -7.85 -11.31
C LEU A 88 11.76 -7.27 -12.64
N GLN A 89 12.49 -6.28 -13.18
CA GLN A 89 12.16 -5.71 -14.48
C GLN A 89 12.24 -6.76 -15.58
N ALA A 90 13.25 -7.63 -15.59
CA ALA A 90 13.33 -8.72 -16.57
C ALA A 90 12.11 -9.67 -16.49
N ALA A 91 11.68 -10.04 -15.28
CA ALA A 91 10.49 -10.87 -15.08
C ALA A 91 9.21 -10.17 -15.56
N LEU A 92 9.06 -8.87 -15.26
CA LEU A 92 7.91 -8.08 -15.69
C LEU A 92 7.89 -7.84 -17.20
N ARG A 93 9.03 -7.55 -17.83
CA ARG A 93 9.11 -7.44 -19.30
C ARG A 93 8.64 -8.71 -19.99
N LYS A 94 9.01 -9.89 -19.47
CA LYS A 94 8.51 -11.18 -19.98
C LYS A 94 7.00 -11.32 -19.79
N TYR A 95 6.48 -10.92 -18.63
CA TYR A 95 5.04 -10.96 -18.33
C TYR A 95 4.23 -10.09 -19.29
N TYR A 96 4.62 -8.82 -19.47
CA TYR A 96 3.94 -7.88 -20.38
C TYR A 96 4.19 -8.20 -21.86
N GLY A 97 5.37 -8.71 -22.22
CA GLY A 97 5.67 -9.16 -23.58
C GLY A 97 4.83 -10.35 -24.04
N ALA A 98 4.33 -11.15 -23.11
CA ALA A 98 3.40 -12.25 -23.36
C ALA A 98 1.91 -11.83 -23.27
N ASN A 99 1.62 -10.55 -23.04
CA ASN A 99 0.28 -9.98 -22.91
C ASN A 99 -0.54 -10.58 -21.76
N HIS A 100 0.13 -11.13 -20.74
CA HIS A 100 -0.56 -11.70 -19.58
C HIS A 100 -1.38 -10.64 -18.84
N ASP A 101 -1.01 -9.36 -18.93
CA ASP A 101 -1.76 -8.25 -18.35
C ASP A 101 -3.19 -8.08 -18.91
N LEU A 102 -3.49 -8.65 -20.08
CA LEU A 102 -4.83 -8.58 -20.69
C LEU A 102 -5.79 -9.64 -20.15
N GLU A 103 -5.28 -10.66 -19.46
CA GLU A 103 -6.05 -11.79 -18.97
C GLU A 103 -7.20 -11.39 -18.04
N PRO A 104 -8.33 -12.12 -18.04
CA PRO A 104 -9.55 -11.69 -17.37
C PRO A 104 -9.42 -11.54 -15.85
N ASP A 105 -8.51 -12.27 -15.21
CA ASP A 105 -8.25 -12.31 -13.77
C ASP A 105 -7.23 -11.24 -13.29
N VAL A 106 -6.57 -10.54 -14.21
CA VAL A 106 -5.66 -9.42 -13.90
C VAL A 106 -6.43 -8.17 -13.48
N ALA A 107 -5.90 -7.44 -12.50
CA ALA A 107 -6.50 -6.19 -12.05
C ALA A 107 -6.59 -5.18 -13.20
N LYS A 108 -7.73 -4.48 -13.29
CA LYS A 108 -7.93 -3.39 -14.28
C LYS A 108 -6.82 -2.35 -14.27
N LEU A 109 -6.22 -2.12 -13.10
CA LEU A 109 -5.13 -1.18 -12.89
C LEU A 109 -3.83 -1.57 -13.62
N THR A 110 -3.63 -2.86 -13.85
CA THR A 110 -2.42 -3.46 -14.41
C THR A 110 -2.51 -3.65 -15.93
N LYS A 111 -3.73 -3.55 -16.50
CA LYS A 111 -3.98 -3.85 -17.93
C LYS A 111 -3.54 -2.73 -18.85
N VAL A 112 -2.63 -3.02 -19.77
CA VAL A 112 -2.17 -2.16 -20.86
C VAL A 112 -2.93 -2.50 -22.14
N SER A 113 -4.10 -1.90 -22.33
CA SER A 113 -4.97 -2.14 -23.51
C SER A 113 -4.19 -2.09 -24.83
N GLN A 114 -3.97 -3.27 -25.44
CA GLN A 114 -3.50 -3.39 -26.81
C GLN A 114 -4.64 -3.17 -27.80
N SER A 115 -4.37 -2.38 -28.85
CA SER A 115 -5.11 -2.46 -30.11
C SER A 115 -4.25 -1.91 -31.23
N THR A 116 -3.68 -2.84 -32.01
CA THR A 116 -3.53 -2.80 -33.47
C THR A 116 -2.99 -1.52 -34.11
N SER A 117 -1.72 -1.58 -34.50
CA SER A 117 -1.18 -1.10 -35.78
C SER A 117 -1.85 0.14 -36.40
N ALA A 118 -1.37 1.32 -36.02
CA ALA A 118 -1.30 2.44 -36.96
C ALA A 118 0.00 3.21 -36.66
N PRO A 119 0.96 3.30 -37.61
CA PRO A 119 2.13 4.12 -37.39
C PRO A 119 1.70 5.59 -37.25
N CYS A 120 2.04 6.21 -36.13
CA CYS A 120 1.87 7.65 -35.94
C CYS A 120 2.76 8.39 -36.98
N PRO A 121 2.26 9.38 -37.75
CA PRO A 121 2.98 9.94 -38.89
C PRO A 121 4.20 10.83 -38.55
N CYS A 122 4.69 10.83 -37.31
CA CYS A 122 5.55 11.92 -36.82
C CYS A 122 6.99 11.51 -36.45
N ILE A 123 7.42 10.27 -36.67
CA ILE A 123 8.81 9.87 -36.35
C ILE A 123 9.48 9.33 -37.62
N GLY A 124 9.91 10.28 -38.44
CA GLY A 124 10.82 10.03 -39.54
C GLY A 124 12.28 10.01 -39.04
N LYS A 125 12.94 8.88 -39.31
CA LYS A 125 14.41 8.65 -39.36
C LYS A 125 15.11 8.28 -38.05
N THR A 126 15.18 6.97 -37.84
CA THR A 126 16.37 6.17 -37.49
C THR A 126 17.62 6.94 -37.02
N SER A 127 18.02 6.71 -35.76
CA SER A 127 19.44 6.68 -35.39
C SER A 127 19.75 5.36 -34.67
N PRO A 128 20.74 4.57 -35.13
CA PRO A 128 21.26 3.46 -34.35
C PRO A 128 22.21 4.06 -33.32
N LEU A 129 21.94 3.86 -32.03
CA LEU A 129 22.93 3.77 -30.97
C LEU A 129 22.23 3.52 -29.64
N SER A 130 22.65 2.42 -29.03
CA SER A 130 22.54 2.12 -27.62
C SER A 130 22.97 3.29 -26.74
N ASN A 131 22.32 3.38 -25.58
CA ASN A 131 22.63 4.22 -24.40
C ASN A 131 22.06 5.63 -24.35
N PHE A 132 21.65 5.95 -23.12
CA PHE A 132 21.22 7.24 -22.55
C PHE A 132 19.74 7.62 -22.67
N LEU A 133 19.05 7.36 -21.55
CA LEU A 133 17.87 8.07 -21.06
C LEU A 133 17.98 9.58 -21.36
N ASP A 134 17.11 10.08 -22.25
CA ASP A 134 16.91 11.52 -22.43
C ASP A 134 16.25 12.08 -21.15
N PHE A 135 17.07 12.73 -20.32
CA PHE A 135 16.69 13.36 -19.05
C PHE A 135 15.53 14.36 -19.18
N LYS A 136 15.27 14.93 -20.36
CA LYS A 136 14.13 15.84 -20.56
C LYS A 136 12.79 15.10 -20.59
N HIS A 137 12.74 13.90 -21.17
CA HIS A 137 11.54 13.05 -21.15
C HIS A 137 11.32 12.49 -19.73
N TYR A 138 12.39 12.00 -19.10
CA TYR A 138 12.35 11.44 -17.74
C TYR A 138 11.84 12.44 -16.69
N LYS A 139 12.33 13.69 -16.72
CA LYS A 139 11.84 14.76 -15.82
C LYS A 139 10.37 15.10 -16.07
N ARG A 140 9.87 15.01 -17.30
CA ARG A 140 8.46 15.27 -17.63
C ARG A 140 7.56 14.15 -17.12
N VAL A 141 8.00 12.91 -17.21
CA VAL A 141 7.30 11.71 -16.71
C VAL A 141 7.13 11.74 -15.19
N MET A 142 8.20 12.04 -14.44
CA MET A 142 8.12 12.18 -12.97
C MET A 142 7.39 13.44 -12.51
N ALA A 143 7.50 14.56 -13.25
CA ALA A 143 6.90 15.83 -12.84
C ALA A 143 5.40 15.95 -13.13
N THR A 144 4.79 15.06 -13.93
CA THR A 144 3.40 15.24 -14.38
C THR A 144 2.35 14.36 -13.71
N ASN A 145 2.67 13.25 -13.03
CA ASN A 145 1.63 12.42 -12.41
C ASN A 145 2.08 11.79 -11.08
N GLY A 146 1.63 12.35 -9.97
CA GLY A 146 1.63 11.71 -8.64
C GLY A 146 0.58 10.59 -8.52
N SER A 147 0.36 9.86 -9.61
CA SER A 147 -0.63 8.80 -9.74
C SER A 147 -0.01 7.69 -10.58
N ILE A 148 0.66 6.73 -9.94
CA ILE A 148 1.06 5.44 -10.55
C ILE A 148 -0.19 4.70 -11.09
N ILE A 149 -1.39 5.17 -10.77
CA ILE A 149 -2.68 4.57 -11.12
C ILE A 149 -3.20 4.97 -12.52
N GLY A 150 -2.40 5.67 -13.31
CA GLY A 150 -2.68 5.95 -14.73
C GLY A 150 -1.75 5.26 -15.74
N SER A 151 -0.77 4.49 -15.25
CA SER A 151 0.39 3.98 -15.99
C SER A 151 0.05 3.39 -17.36
N CYS A 152 -0.87 2.44 -17.42
CA CYS A 152 -1.14 1.69 -18.63
C CYS A 152 -1.78 2.51 -19.77
N SER A 153 -2.72 3.40 -19.45
CA SER A 153 -3.32 4.32 -20.44
C SER A 153 -2.38 5.44 -20.86
N TYR A 154 -1.45 5.81 -19.99
CA TYR A 154 -0.36 6.73 -20.29
C TYR A 154 0.67 6.09 -21.23
N TYR A 155 1.08 4.84 -21.01
CA TYR A 155 2.00 4.11 -21.89
C TYR A 155 1.46 4.05 -23.32
N LYS A 156 0.15 3.79 -23.45
CA LYS A 156 -0.56 3.87 -24.73
C LYS A 156 -0.50 5.25 -25.38
N LYS A 157 -0.71 6.33 -24.63
CA LYS A 157 -0.70 7.70 -25.16
C LYS A 157 0.66 8.07 -25.78
N TYR A 158 1.74 7.47 -25.28
CA TYR A 158 3.11 7.79 -25.69
C TYR A 158 3.80 6.64 -26.45
N ASP A 159 3.06 5.61 -26.86
CA ASP A 159 3.57 4.46 -27.62
C ASP A 159 4.77 3.77 -26.95
N LEU A 160 4.71 3.62 -25.62
CA LEU A 160 5.74 2.94 -24.85
C LEU A 160 5.63 1.42 -25.04
N GLY A 161 6.77 0.78 -25.30
CA GLY A 161 6.83 -0.66 -25.54
C GLY A 161 6.55 -1.50 -24.29
N THR A 162 6.42 -2.82 -24.48
CA THR A 162 6.29 -3.79 -23.39
C THR A 162 7.50 -3.77 -22.45
N ASP A 163 8.68 -3.43 -22.98
CA ASP A 163 9.91 -3.29 -22.19
C ASP A 163 9.84 -2.11 -21.21
N ASP A 164 9.36 -0.96 -21.68
CA ASP A 164 9.15 0.22 -20.84
C ASP A 164 8.05 -0.04 -19.80
N THR A 165 6.97 -0.72 -20.21
CA THR A 165 5.90 -1.14 -19.32
C THR A 165 6.45 -1.99 -18.18
N GLY A 166 7.19 -3.07 -18.49
CA GLY A 166 7.81 -3.92 -17.48
C GLY A 166 8.77 -3.16 -16.54
N ASN A 167 9.41 -2.11 -17.04
CA ASN A 167 10.29 -1.27 -16.22
C ASN A 167 9.54 -0.43 -15.18
N PHE A 168 8.43 0.16 -15.58
CA PHE A 168 7.68 1.08 -14.73
C PHE A 168 6.73 0.36 -13.77
N GLU A 169 6.20 -0.81 -14.15
CA GLU A 169 5.23 -1.56 -13.35
C GLU A 169 5.83 -2.16 -12.07
N LEU A 170 7.16 -2.23 -11.97
CA LEU A 170 7.85 -2.49 -10.69
C LEU A 170 7.44 -1.48 -9.61
N ALA A 171 7.25 -0.20 -9.97
CA ALA A 171 6.81 0.81 -9.02
C ALA A 171 5.41 0.51 -8.48
N LEU A 172 4.52 -0.04 -9.31
CA LEU A 172 3.18 -0.45 -8.88
C LEU A 172 3.25 -1.54 -7.81
N LEU A 173 4.06 -2.59 -8.03
CA LEU A 173 4.21 -3.68 -7.06
C LEU A 173 4.76 -3.18 -5.72
N ASN A 174 5.77 -2.30 -5.75
CA ASN A 174 6.36 -1.74 -4.54
C ASN A 174 5.35 -0.88 -3.76
N VAL A 175 4.66 0.08 -4.41
CA VAL A 175 3.71 0.96 -3.70
C VAL A 175 2.44 0.23 -3.23
N SER A 176 2.08 -0.87 -3.88
CA SER A 176 0.93 -1.69 -3.49
C SER A 176 1.20 -2.59 -2.29
N THR A 177 2.46 -2.86 -1.93
CA THR A 177 2.81 -3.83 -0.87
C THR A 177 3.43 -3.17 0.37
N ALA A 178 4.44 -2.31 0.19
CA ALA A 178 5.31 -1.83 1.28
C ALA A 178 4.54 -1.23 2.48
N ASN A 179 3.65 -0.27 2.21
CA ASN A 179 2.90 0.42 3.28
C ASN A 179 1.82 -0.46 3.93
N ALA A 180 1.19 -1.34 3.16
CA ALA A 180 0.14 -2.22 3.67
C ALA A 180 0.71 -3.23 4.68
N ILE A 181 1.86 -3.82 4.35
CA ILE A 181 2.55 -4.80 5.20
C ILE A 181 3.01 -4.19 6.53
N LEU A 182 3.62 -3.00 6.48
CA LEU A 182 4.00 -2.29 7.70
C LEU A 182 2.78 -1.97 8.57
N THR A 183 1.68 -1.52 7.95
CA THR A 183 0.44 -1.21 8.67
C THR A 183 -0.15 -2.46 9.33
N VAL A 184 -0.20 -3.60 8.61
CA VAL A 184 -0.72 -4.86 9.17
C VAL A 184 0.18 -5.36 10.29
N PHE A 185 1.50 -5.33 10.13
CA PHE A 185 2.44 -5.73 11.19
C PHE A 185 2.19 -4.95 12.49
N TRP A 186 2.15 -3.61 12.40
CA TRP A 186 1.91 -2.77 13.58
C TRP A 186 0.51 -2.97 14.16
N LEU A 187 -0.50 -3.15 13.32
CA LEU A 187 -1.87 -3.41 13.77
C LEU A 187 -1.97 -4.74 14.52
N VAL A 188 -1.31 -5.80 14.05
CA VAL A 188 -1.20 -7.07 14.79
C VAL A 188 -0.46 -6.85 16.12
N ALA A 189 0.70 -6.20 16.09
CA ALA A 189 1.51 -5.98 17.29
C ALA A 189 0.74 -5.23 18.39
N PHE A 190 0.09 -4.10 18.04
CA PHE A 190 -0.67 -3.31 19.00
C PHE A 190 -1.91 -4.06 19.51
N ILE A 191 -2.69 -4.70 18.64
CA ILE A 191 -3.92 -5.40 19.06
C ILE A 191 -3.60 -6.61 19.95
N VAL A 192 -2.64 -7.45 19.54
CA VAL A 192 -2.33 -8.71 20.25
C VAL A 192 -1.59 -8.44 21.56
N SER A 193 -0.90 -7.31 21.69
CA SER A 193 -0.23 -6.92 22.94
C SER A 193 -1.21 -6.54 24.07
N ASP A 194 -2.48 -6.25 23.76
CA ASP A 194 -3.51 -5.87 24.73
C ASP A 194 -4.67 -6.89 24.70
N PRO A 195 -4.74 -7.79 25.71
CA PRO A 195 -5.81 -8.79 25.82
C PRO A 195 -7.23 -8.20 25.87
N ALA A 196 -7.42 -7.01 26.43
CA ALA A 196 -8.73 -6.38 26.50
C ALA A 196 -9.14 -5.80 25.15
N LEU A 197 -8.18 -5.25 24.41
CA LEU A 197 -8.40 -4.74 23.06
C LEU A 197 -8.75 -5.84 22.07
N ILE A 198 -7.97 -6.93 22.01
CA ILE A 198 -8.26 -8.05 21.10
C ILE A 198 -9.61 -8.70 21.43
N ALA A 199 -9.97 -8.83 22.71
CA ALA A 199 -11.27 -9.34 23.12
C ALA A 199 -12.42 -8.44 22.64
N SER A 200 -12.28 -7.12 22.79
CA SER A 200 -13.27 -6.15 22.32
C SER A 200 -13.42 -6.15 20.80
N ILE A 201 -12.31 -6.27 20.05
CA ILE A 201 -12.34 -6.37 18.58
C ILE A 201 -12.95 -7.71 18.13
N ARG A 202 -12.69 -8.81 18.83
CA ARG A 202 -13.33 -10.11 18.55
C ARG A 202 -14.84 -10.05 18.72
N GLU A 203 -15.33 -9.36 19.75
CA GLU A 203 -16.76 -9.14 19.98
C GLU A 203 -17.37 -8.30 18.85
N GLU A 204 -16.72 -7.21 18.48
CA GLU A 204 -17.14 -6.33 17.37
C GLU A 204 -17.24 -7.09 16.03
N LEU A 205 -16.26 -7.95 15.74
CA LEU A 205 -16.22 -8.75 14.51
C LEU A 205 -17.35 -9.77 14.41
N GLN A 206 -18.05 -10.11 15.49
CA GLN A 206 -19.22 -11.02 15.42
C GLN A 206 -20.33 -10.45 14.54
N ALA A 207 -20.44 -9.12 14.40
CA ALA A 207 -21.45 -8.47 13.57
C ALA A 207 -21.25 -8.70 12.06
N VAL A 208 -20.01 -9.00 11.65
CA VAL A 208 -19.63 -9.11 10.22
C VAL A 208 -19.21 -10.52 9.84
N ILE A 209 -19.26 -11.48 10.77
CA ILE A 209 -18.81 -12.85 10.55
C ILE A 209 -19.98 -13.83 10.61
N THR A 210 -20.11 -14.63 9.57
CA THR A 210 -21.05 -15.75 9.52
C THR A 210 -20.28 -17.06 9.62
N ILE A 211 -20.59 -17.87 10.64
CA ILE A 211 -20.04 -19.21 10.80
C ILE A 211 -21.09 -20.22 10.34
N SER A 212 -20.69 -21.14 9.46
CA SER A 212 -21.53 -22.24 8.98
C SER A 212 -20.77 -23.56 9.02
N GLU A 213 -21.50 -24.67 9.02
CA GLU A 213 -20.96 -26.01 8.84
C GLU A 213 -21.58 -26.61 7.57
N PRO A 214 -20.97 -26.40 6.40
CA PRO A 214 -21.44 -26.98 5.16
C PRO A 214 -21.37 -28.51 5.21
N LYS A 215 -22.05 -29.18 4.27
CA LYS A 215 -22.12 -30.65 4.16
C LYS A 215 -20.75 -31.35 4.04
N ASN A 216 -19.66 -30.60 3.84
CA ASN A 216 -18.29 -31.10 3.82
C ASN A 216 -17.70 -31.35 5.23
N GLY A 217 -18.46 -31.06 6.30
CA GLY A 217 -18.06 -31.30 7.69
C GLY A 217 -16.97 -30.36 8.21
N LYS A 218 -16.61 -29.30 7.46
CA LYS A 218 -15.63 -28.30 7.88
C LYS A 218 -16.33 -27.03 8.33
N ARG A 219 -15.99 -26.51 9.50
CA ARG A 219 -16.43 -25.19 9.93
C ARG A 219 -15.93 -24.13 8.95
N GLN A 220 -16.83 -23.31 8.40
CA GLN A 220 -16.53 -22.24 7.47
C GLN A 220 -16.91 -20.90 8.10
N ALA A 221 -15.96 -19.97 8.13
CA ALA A 221 -16.21 -18.58 8.51
C ALA A 221 -16.17 -17.69 7.26
N GLU A 222 -17.18 -16.86 7.08
CA GLU A 222 -17.26 -15.84 6.03
C GLU A 222 -17.24 -14.46 6.67
N VAL A 223 -16.31 -13.60 6.23
CA VAL A 223 -16.17 -12.22 6.73
C VAL A 223 -16.73 -11.27 5.68
N ASP A 224 -17.77 -10.52 6.05
CA ASP A 224 -18.33 -9.46 5.21
C ASP A 224 -17.48 -8.19 5.32
N ILE A 225 -16.47 -8.11 4.48
CA ILE A 225 -15.52 -6.99 4.42
C ILE A 225 -16.21 -5.66 4.11
N THR A 226 -17.38 -5.69 3.45
CA THR A 226 -18.10 -4.46 3.08
C THR A 226 -18.69 -3.75 4.29
N LYS A 227 -18.83 -4.45 5.42
CA LYS A 227 -19.37 -3.94 6.67
C LYS A 227 -18.31 -3.50 7.67
N LEU A 228 -17.03 -3.82 7.44
CA LEU A 228 -15.95 -3.52 8.39
C LEU A 228 -15.85 -2.02 8.73
N GLU A 229 -16.13 -1.13 7.77
CA GLU A 229 -16.06 0.32 8.03
C GLU A 229 -17.15 0.82 8.98
N ASP A 230 -18.37 0.31 8.82
CA ASP A 230 -19.55 0.81 9.54
C ASP A 230 -19.83 0.03 10.83
N ASP A 231 -19.59 -1.29 10.82
CA ASP A 231 -19.94 -2.22 11.89
C ASP A 231 -18.73 -2.58 12.77
N CYS A 232 -17.51 -2.16 12.40
CA CYS A 232 -16.29 -2.41 13.18
C CYS A 232 -15.51 -1.13 13.58
N PRO A 233 -16.11 -0.22 14.38
CA PRO A 233 -15.50 1.08 14.70
C PRO A 233 -14.20 1.00 15.51
N LEU A 234 -14.02 0.02 16.41
CA LEU A 234 -12.78 -0.12 17.19
C LEU A 234 -11.64 -0.66 16.33
N LEU A 235 -11.91 -1.63 15.46
CA LEU A 235 -10.92 -2.13 14.51
C LEU A 235 -10.50 -1.02 13.53
N VAL A 236 -11.47 -0.29 12.98
CA VAL A 236 -11.21 0.84 12.06
C VAL A 236 -10.46 1.96 12.77
N SER A 237 -10.82 2.27 14.01
CA SER A 237 -10.11 3.27 14.81
C SER A 237 -8.67 2.86 15.10
N SER A 238 -8.44 1.58 15.41
CA SER A 238 -7.10 1.02 15.60
C SER A 238 -6.26 1.12 14.33
N TYR A 239 -6.84 0.80 13.18
CA TYR A 239 -6.19 0.95 11.87
C TYR A 239 -5.81 2.41 11.56
N ARG A 240 -6.73 3.35 11.79
CA ARG A 240 -6.47 4.78 11.60
C ARG A 240 -5.37 5.29 12.54
N GLU A 241 -5.38 4.82 13.79
CA GLU A 241 -4.35 5.15 14.77
C GLU A 241 -2.97 4.61 14.40
N VAL A 242 -2.88 3.36 13.93
CA VAL A 242 -1.62 2.81 13.44
C VAL A 242 -1.06 3.67 12.31
N ILE A 243 -1.88 4.01 11.32
CA ILE A 243 -1.43 4.88 10.22
C ILE A 243 -0.97 6.23 10.76
N ARG A 244 -1.70 6.87 11.68
CA ARG A 244 -1.28 8.14 12.30
C ARG A 244 0.10 8.02 12.94
N LEU A 245 0.39 6.91 13.62
CA LEU A 245 1.68 6.73 14.30
C LEU A 245 2.82 6.50 13.30
N ILE A 246 2.64 5.62 12.32
CA ILE A 246 3.77 5.13 11.51
C ILE A 246 4.00 5.94 10.23
N ASN A 247 3.01 6.74 9.82
CA ASN A 247 3.07 7.45 8.55
C ASN A 247 4.08 8.61 8.58
N SER A 248 5.16 8.44 7.82
CA SER A 248 6.19 9.45 7.60
C SER A 248 6.21 9.96 6.16
N GLN A 249 5.09 9.82 5.43
CA GLN A 249 4.99 10.21 4.03
C GLN A 249 5.23 11.72 3.86
N LEU A 250 6.01 12.04 2.84
CA LEU A 250 6.25 13.42 2.42
C LEU A 250 5.32 13.77 1.26
N GLY A 251 4.34 14.64 1.50
CA GLY A 251 3.56 15.26 0.44
C GLY A 251 4.37 16.38 -0.22
N THR A 252 4.42 16.41 -1.57
CA THR A 252 5.19 17.42 -2.30
C THR A 252 4.32 18.23 -3.25
N ARG A 253 4.52 19.55 -3.33
CA ARG A 253 3.87 20.43 -4.32
C ARG A 253 4.89 21.40 -4.94
N ARG A 254 4.79 21.62 -6.25
CA ARG A 254 5.54 22.67 -6.96
C ARG A 254 4.68 23.92 -7.06
N VAL A 255 5.18 25.06 -6.59
CA VAL A 255 4.49 26.35 -6.76
C VAL A 255 4.64 26.82 -8.20
N MET A 256 3.53 26.87 -8.95
CA MET A 256 3.56 27.18 -10.38
C MET A 256 3.53 28.69 -10.68
N ALA A 257 3.01 29.48 -9.74
CA ALA A 257 2.96 30.95 -9.77
C ALA A 257 3.01 31.47 -8.33
N ASP A 258 3.51 32.69 -8.13
CA ASP A 258 3.47 33.36 -6.83
C ASP A 258 2.05 33.31 -6.29
N THR A 259 1.88 32.67 -5.13
CA THR A 259 0.56 32.36 -4.54
C THR A 259 0.59 32.73 -3.08
N THR A 260 -0.33 33.60 -2.66
CA THR A 260 -0.51 33.92 -1.25
C THR A 260 -1.51 32.95 -0.63
N ILE A 261 -1.15 32.32 0.49
CA ILE A 261 -2.05 31.55 1.34
C ILE A 261 -2.24 32.27 2.68
N SER A 262 -3.46 32.27 3.19
CA SER A 262 -3.81 32.93 4.45
C SER A 262 -4.70 32.04 5.30
N ASP A 263 -4.47 32.03 6.60
CA ASP A 263 -5.41 31.54 7.61
C ASP A 263 -5.85 32.70 8.53
N GLU A 264 -6.56 32.41 9.62
CA GLU A 264 -7.04 33.43 10.56
C GLU A 264 -5.92 34.18 11.28
N LYS A 265 -4.70 33.62 11.35
CA LYS A 265 -3.59 34.11 12.16
C LYS A 265 -2.42 34.64 11.33
N SER A 266 -2.28 34.21 10.08
CA SER A 266 -1.06 34.39 9.31
C SER A 266 -1.30 34.39 7.80
N THR A 267 -0.39 35.03 7.07
CA THR A 267 -0.40 35.10 5.60
C THR A 267 1.00 34.83 5.08
N TYR A 268 1.12 33.91 4.14
CA TYR A 268 2.38 33.45 3.58
C TYR A 268 2.38 33.60 2.06
N LEU A 269 3.44 34.21 1.51
CA LEU A 269 3.71 34.22 0.07
C LEU A 269 4.53 33.00 -0.33
N LEU A 270 3.94 32.14 -1.14
CA LEU A 270 4.61 31.00 -1.77
C LEU A 270 5.14 31.46 -3.13
N ARG A 271 6.46 31.48 -3.30
CA ARG A 271 7.08 31.95 -4.55
C ARG A 271 7.04 30.89 -5.64
N LYS A 272 6.82 31.32 -6.88
CA LYS A 272 6.93 30.49 -8.08
C LYS A 272 8.26 29.76 -8.09
N GLY A 273 8.18 28.47 -8.37
CA GLY A 273 9.34 27.59 -8.44
C GLY A 273 9.87 27.11 -7.09
N TRP A 274 9.15 27.34 -6.00
CA TRP A 274 9.45 26.67 -4.73
C TRP A 274 8.76 25.31 -4.66
N ASP A 275 9.38 24.39 -3.94
CA ASP A 275 8.81 23.09 -3.60
C ASP A 275 8.32 23.14 -2.15
N ILE A 276 7.06 22.78 -1.95
CA ILE A 276 6.42 22.69 -0.64
C ILE A 276 6.46 21.24 -0.22
N LEU A 277 6.98 21.01 0.98
CA LEU A 277 7.06 19.71 1.63
C LEU A 277 6.09 19.68 2.80
N ILE A 278 5.21 18.68 2.80
CA ILE A 278 4.16 18.48 3.80
C ILE A 278 4.40 17.11 4.44
N PRO A 279 5.27 17.03 5.46
CA PRO A 279 5.52 15.77 6.16
C PRO A 279 4.30 15.40 7.00
N ALA A 280 3.62 14.29 6.67
CA ALA A 280 2.41 13.85 7.38
C ALA A 280 2.67 13.57 8.88
N GLY A 281 3.87 13.08 9.21
CA GLY A 281 4.27 12.78 10.59
C GLY A 281 4.23 14.00 11.53
N VAL A 282 4.44 15.22 11.03
CA VAL A 282 4.43 16.44 11.87
C VAL A 282 3.04 16.71 12.46
N PRO A 283 1.97 16.92 11.65
CA PRO A 283 0.63 17.08 12.21
C PRO A 283 0.14 15.81 12.90
N HIS A 284 0.56 14.61 12.47
CA HIS A 284 0.17 13.36 13.12
C HIS A 284 0.74 13.23 14.53
N ARG A 285 1.92 13.78 14.82
CA ARG A 285 2.58 13.69 16.14
C ARG A 285 2.40 14.93 17.02
N SER A 286 1.68 15.95 16.55
CA SER A 286 1.45 17.19 17.30
C SER A 286 0.71 16.93 18.61
N THR A 287 1.34 17.27 19.74
CA THR A 287 0.69 17.22 21.06
C THR A 287 -0.37 18.30 21.25
N GLU A 288 -0.33 19.36 20.43
CA GLU A 288 -1.36 20.41 20.44
C GLU A 288 -2.68 19.85 19.91
N VAL A 289 -2.61 19.09 18.81
CA VAL A 289 -3.80 18.47 18.18
C VAL A 289 -4.24 17.22 18.93
N TRP A 290 -3.31 16.28 19.15
CA TRP A 290 -3.63 14.94 19.62
C TRP A 290 -3.50 14.76 21.14
N GLY A 291 -3.07 15.81 21.85
CA GLY A 291 -2.83 15.81 23.29
C GLY A 291 -1.49 15.19 23.71
N PRO A 292 -1.22 15.10 25.03
CA PRO A 292 0.06 14.62 25.56
C PRO A 292 0.42 13.18 25.15
N ASN A 293 -0.57 12.36 24.83
CA ASN A 293 -0.39 10.98 24.39
C ASN A 293 -0.25 10.82 22.87
N ALA A 294 0.09 11.89 22.12
CA ALA A 294 0.26 11.84 20.67
C ALA A 294 1.31 10.82 20.19
N ALA A 295 2.30 10.53 21.02
CA ALA A 295 3.33 9.54 20.73
C ALA A 295 2.85 8.08 20.91
N SER A 296 1.82 7.87 21.75
CA SER A 296 1.33 6.56 22.16
C SER A 296 0.16 6.09 21.30
N PHE A 297 0.02 4.78 21.17
CA PHE A 297 -1.13 4.15 20.55
C PHE A 297 -2.37 4.23 21.44
N ASP A 298 -3.45 4.77 20.88
CA ASP A 298 -4.79 4.77 21.47
C ASP A 298 -5.79 4.23 20.44
N ALA A 299 -6.18 2.95 20.61
CA ALA A 299 -7.13 2.26 19.75
C ALA A 299 -8.48 2.99 19.61
N ARG A 300 -8.85 3.85 20.57
CA ARG A 300 -10.14 4.54 20.61
C ARG A 300 -10.08 5.98 20.09
N ARG A 301 -8.90 6.46 19.67
CA ARG A 301 -8.68 7.86 19.27
C ARG A 301 -9.64 8.32 18.17
N PHE A 302 -9.93 7.46 17.21
CA PHE A 302 -10.79 7.80 16.06
C PHE A 302 -12.26 7.41 16.25
N MET A 303 -12.64 6.79 17.37
CA MET A 303 -14.04 6.41 17.62
C MET A 303 -14.97 7.62 17.80
N LYS A 304 -14.44 8.76 18.25
CA LYS A 304 -15.22 9.98 18.53
C LYS A 304 -15.42 10.86 17.29
N LEU A 305 -14.71 10.60 16.20
CA LEU A 305 -14.74 11.43 14.99
C LEU A 305 -15.96 11.14 14.09
N ASP A 306 -16.66 10.04 14.32
CA ASP A 306 -17.76 9.55 13.47
C ASP A 306 -19.17 9.71 14.10
N THR A 307 -19.32 10.43 15.23
CA THR A 307 -20.65 10.70 15.79
C THR A 307 -21.47 11.65 14.92
N LYS A 308 -22.65 11.20 14.46
CA LYS A 308 -23.63 12.02 13.72
C LYS A 308 -24.05 13.24 14.55
N GLY A 309 -23.47 14.40 14.25
CA GLY A 309 -23.71 15.67 14.93
C GLY A 309 -22.76 16.77 14.45
N ALA A 310 -22.88 17.98 15.01
CA ALA A 310 -21.91 19.04 14.76
C ALA A 310 -20.56 18.64 15.35
N MET A 311 -19.54 18.53 14.51
CA MET A 311 -18.18 18.20 14.91
C MET A 311 -17.63 19.32 15.81
N SER A 312 -17.11 18.96 16.99
CA SER A 312 -16.41 19.92 17.84
C SER A 312 -15.22 20.53 17.11
N GLU A 313 -14.80 21.74 17.48
CA GLU A 313 -13.61 22.37 16.87
C GLU A 313 -12.37 21.48 16.98
N LYS A 314 -12.20 20.81 18.12
CA LYS A 314 -11.12 19.83 18.31
C LYS A 314 -11.19 18.67 17.31
N ALA A 315 -12.38 18.11 17.08
CA ALA A 315 -12.55 17.02 16.11
C ALA A 315 -12.31 17.50 14.66
N LYS A 316 -12.60 18.76 14.34
CA LYS A 316 -12.25 19.35 13.03
C LYS A 316 -10.74 19.48 12.88
N GLU A 317 -10.06 19.93 13.92
CA GLU A 317 -8.60 20.06 13.95
C GLU A 317 -7.90 18.69 13.80
N GLU A 318 -8.32 17.69 14.57
CA GLU A 318 -7.84 16.30 14.46
C GLU A 318 -8.06 15.74 13.04
N LYS A 319 -9.23 15.99 12.44
CA LYS A 319 -9.54 15.59 11.07
C LYS A 319 -8.64 16.28 10.03
N GLN A 320 -8.32 17.56 10.22
CA GLN A 320 -7.42 18.30 9.33
C GLN A 320 -5.97 17.85 9.47
N ALA A 321 -5.54 17.52 10.68
CA ALA A 321 -4.21 17.00 10.96
C ALA A 321 -4.02 15.57 10.46
N TYR A 322 -5.09 14.78 10.34
CA TYR A 322 -5.02 13.40 9.88
C TYR A 322 -4.90 13.28 8.35
N ILE A 323 -3.65 13.11 7.90
CA ILE A 323 -3.24 12.95 6.50
C ILE A 323 -2.72 11.52 6.23
N PRO A 324 -3.57 10.48 6.18
CA PRO A 324 -3.11 9.09 6.11
C PRO A 324 -2.57 8.68 4.74
N LEU A 325 -3.15 9.20 3.66
CA LEU A 325 -2.93 8.70 2.30
C LEU A 325 -2.77 9.84 1.28
N ASN A 326 -2.13 10.93 1.71
CA ASN A 326 -2.16 12.25 1.06
C ASN A 326 -3.59 12.81 0.93
N GLY A 327 -3.73 13.99 0.32
CA GLY A 327 -5.02 14.68 0.15
C GLY A 327 -5.20 15.32 -1.22
N GLY A 328 -6.46 15.66 -1.52
CA GLY A 328 -6.85 16.30 -2.78
C GLY A 328 -6.58 15.42 -4.01
N LYS A 329 -6.05 16.00 -5.08
CA LYS A 329 -5.74 15.30 -6.35
C LYS A 329 -4.68 14.20 -6.23
N HIS A 330 -3.96 14.14 -5.10
CA HIS A 330 -2.89 13.17 -4.85
C HIS A 330 -3.30 12.11 -3.81
N LEU A 331 -4.60 12.01 -3.48
CA LEU A 331 -5.12 10.96 -2.62
C LEU A 331 -4.83 9.58 -3.21
N PHE A 332 -4.33 8.66 -2.40
CA PHE A 332 -4.04 7.28 -2.85
C PHE A 332 -5.29 6.62 -3.45
N PRO A 333 -5.28 6.26 -4.74
CA PRO A 333 -6.48 5.72 -5.38
C PRO A 333 -6.78 4.27 -4.98
N GLY A 334 -5.76 3.50 -4.57
CA GLY A 334 -5.91 2.12 -4.11
C GLY A 334 -6.44 1.98 -2.68
N ARG A 335 -6.78 3.08 -1.99
CA ARG A 335 -7.09 3.11 -0.56
C ARG A 335 -8.20 2.13 -0.12
N ASN A 336 -9.24 1.96 -0.94
CA ASN A 336 -10.35 1.07 -0.60
C ASN A 336 -9.92 -0.41 -0.70
N PHE A 337 -9.08 -0.74 -1.69
CA PHE A 337 -8.52 -2.08 -1.83
C PHE A 337 -7.58 -2.38 -0.67
N ALA A 338 -6.67 -1.46 -0.36
CA ALA A 338 -5.72 -1.61 0.75
C ALA A 338 -6.45 -1.74 2.10
N PHE A 339 -7.49 -0.93 2.34
CA PHE A 339 -8.33 -1.03 3.53
C PHE A 339 -8.96 -2.43 3.66
N ALA A 340 -9.58 -2.92 2.59
CA ALA A 340 -10.22 -4.23 2.56
C ALA A 340 -9.22 -5.37 2.78
N GLU A 341 -8.06 -5.31 2.12
CA GLU A 341 -6.98 -6.31 2.25
C GLU A 341 -6.44 -6.35 3.69
N MET A 342 -6.07 -5.19 4.25
CA MET A 342 -5.49 -5.10 5.59
C MET A 342 -6.49 -5.52 6.67
N LEU A 343 -7.71 -4.97 6.66
CA LEU A 343 -8.70 -5.32 7.69
C LEU A 343 -9.24 -6.73 7.51
N GLY A 344 -9.38 -7.23 6.28
CA GLY A 344 -9.76 -8.62 6.04
C GLY A 344 -8.71 -9.60 6.54
N PHE A 345 -7.42 -9.29 6.38
CA PHE A 345 -6.33 -10.05 6.97
C PHE A 345 -6.43 -10.09 8.50
N ILE A 346 -6.58 -8.93 9.13
CA ILE A 346 -6.66 -8.81 10.60
C ILE A 346 -7.89 -9.53 11.17
N ALA A 347 -9.06 -9.35 10.55
CA ALA A 347 -10.28 -10.01 10.96
C ALA A 347 -10.13 -11.53 10.91
N THR A 348 -9.54 -12.06 9.83
CA THR A 348 -9.30 -13.49 9.66
C THR A 348 -8.32 -14.03 10.71
N LEU A 349 -7.20 -13.33 10.93
CA LEU A 349 -6.18 -13.71 11.92
C LEU A 349 -6.76 -13.76 13.34
N ILE A 350 -7.42 -12.68 13.77
CA ILE A 350 -7.87 -12.52 15.16
C ILE A 350 -9.02 -13.48 15.51
N VAL A 351 -9.88 -13.79 14.54
CA VAL A 351 -11.03 -14.69 14.75
C VAL A 351 -10.62 -16.15 14.63
N GLY A 352 -9.69 -16.45 13.73
CA GLY A 352 -9.23 -17.82 13.48
C GLY A 352 -8.24 -18.34 14.51
N PHE A 353 -7.44 -17.46 15.12
CA PHE A 353 -6.25 -17.87 15.86
C PHE A 353 -6.08 -17.11 17.18
N ASP A 354 -5.53 -17.80 18.18
CA ASP A 354 -4.93 -17.17 19.35
C ASP A 354 -3.45 -16.89 19.07
N VAL A 355 -3.10 -15.61 19.03
CA VAL A 355 -1.73 -15.16 18.73
C VAL A 355 -1.00 -14.87 20.04
N LYS A 356 0.19 -15.47 20.23
CA LYS A 356 1.01 -15.35 21.45
C LYS A 356 2.48 -15.18 21.09
N ALA A 357 3.28 -14.69 22.03
CA ALA A 357 4.74 -14.73 21.91
C ALA A 357 5.25 -16.19 22.01
N LYS A 358 6.49 -16.42 21.55
CA LYS A 358 7.12 -17.75 21.52
C LYS A 358 7.23 -18.40 22.90
N ASP A 359 7.37 -17.61 23.96
CA ASP A 359 7.39 -18.05 25.35
C ASP A 359 5.99 -18.26 25.95
N GLY A 360 4.93 -18.09 25.15
CA GLY A 360 3.53 -18.15 25.57
C GLY A 360 3.02 -16.87 26.22
N GLY A 361 3.86 -15.85 26.36
CA GLY A 361 3.53 -14.54 26.91
C GLY A 361 2.85 -13.60 25.91
N LEU A 362 2.69 -12.34 26.32
CA LEU A 362 2.18 -11.28 25.45
C LEU A 362 3.25 -10.84 24.45
N ILE A 363 2.82 -10.52 23.24
CA ILE A 363 3.70 -9.88 22.26
C ILE A 363 4.11 -8.51 22.80
N THR A 364 5.41 -8.26 22.88
CA THR A 364 5.95 -6.94 23.20
C THR A 364 6.00 -6.11 21.92
N VAL A 365 5.41 -4.91 21.97
CA VAL A 365 5.50 -3.94 20.88
C VAL A 365 6.95 -3.42 20.80
N PRO A 366 7.62 -3.52 19.64
CA PRO A 366 9.01 -3.08 19.47
C PRO A 366 9.27 -1.59 19.74
#